data_AF-A0A3D1HT49-F1
#
_entry.id   AF-A0A3D1HT49-F1
#
_cell.length_a   1.000
_cell.length_b   1.000
_cell.length_c   1.000
_cell.angle_alpha   90.00
_cell.angle_beta   90.00
_cell.angle_gamma   90.00
#
_symmetry.space_group_name_H-M   'P 1'
#
loop_
_entity.id
_entity.type
_entity.pdbx_description
1 polymer ?
#
loop_
_entity_poly.entity_id
_entity_poly.type
_entity_poly.pdbx_seq_one_letter_code
_entity_poly.pdbx_strand_id
1 'polypeptide(L)'
;MADGNIGTGIGASMTRKEDKRFLTGSGRYTDDISLPGQLHVHFVRSVHAHANIKAIRTDAASKADGVVAIFTGEDVAADGIGGPICG
;
A
#
# COMPACT_ATOMS: atom_id res chain seq x y z
N MET A 1 20.60 31.59 3.26
CA MET A 1 20.08 32.66 2.39
C MET A 1 18.56 32.59 2.41
N ALA A 2 17.93 33.29 3.34
CA ALA A 2 16.47 33.38 3.44
C ALA A 2 16.13 34.77 3.98
N ASP A 3 16.03 35.73 3.07
CA ASP A 3 15.56 37.09 3.32
C ASP A 3 14.86 37.64 2.07
N GLY A 4 13.92 36.85 1.53
CA GLY A 4 12.98 37.29 0.50
C GLY A 4 11.57 37.34 1.10
N ASN A 5 10.98 38.53 1.13
CA ASN A 5 9.65 38.86 1.67
C ASN A 5 8.59 37.77 1.39
N ILE A 6 8.26 36.94 2.40
CA ILE A 6 7.20 35.93 2.28
C ILE A 6 5.85 36.64 2.39
N GLY A 7 5.13 36.77 1.27
CA GLY A 7 3.77 37.29 1.32
C GLY A 7 2.90 36.38 2.20
N THR A 8 2.00 36.95 2.99
CA THR A 8 1.07 36.19 3.85
C THR A 8 -0.33 36.23 3.27
N GLY A 9 -1.02 35.09 3.24
CA GLY A 9 -2.43 35.00 2.84
C GLY A 9 -2.66 34.32 1.48
N ILE A 10 -3.92 34.26 1.06
CA ILE A 10 -4.34 33.63 -0.20
C ILE A 10 -3.76 34.44 -1.37
N GLY A 11 -3.07 33.75 -2.29
CA GLY A 11 -2.46 34.36 -3.48
C GLY A 11 -0.99 34.79 -3.31
N ALA A 12 -0.42 34.71 -2.11
CA ALA A 12 0.99 34.96 -1.90
C ALA A 12 1.87 33.78 -2.35
N SER A 13 3.03 34.07 -2.96
CA SER A 13 4.04 33.06 -3.26
C SER A 13 4.83 32.72 -1.99
N MET A 14 4.45 31.62 -1.34
CA MET A 14 5.10 31.11 -0.13
C MET A 14 5.83 29.81 -0.38
N THR A 15 6.94 29.58 0.33
CA THR A 15 7.60 28.27 0.37
C THR A 15 6.65 27.22 0.95
N ARG A 16 6.59 26.02 0.35
CA ARG A 16 5.71 24.97 0.85
C ARG A 16 6.26 24.39 2.14
N LYS A 17 5.36 24.02 3.04
CA LYS A 17 5.72 23.42 4.33
C LYS A 17 6.38 22.05 4.15
N GLU A 18 5.93 21.30 3.16
CA GLU A 18 6.32 19.93 2.91
C GLU A 18 7.67 19.82 2.16
N ASP A 19 8.06 20.85 1.41
CA ASP A 19 9.26 20.84 0.54
C ASP A 19 10.50 20.44 1.33
N LYS A 20 10.70 20.98 2.53
CA LYS A 20 11.90 20.67 3.34
C LYS A 20 12.05 19.17 3.60
N ARG A 21 10.97 18.47 3.98
CA ARG A 21 11.07 17.03 4.28
C ARG A 21 11.22 16.19 3.02
N PHE A 22 10.54 16.54 1.93
CA PHE A 22 10.59 15.76 0.70
C PHE A 22 11.89 15.97 -0.09
N LEU A 23 12.38 17.21 -0.19
CA LEU A 23 13.60 17.52 -0.94
C LEU A 23 14.88 17.02 -0.26
N THR A 24 14.83 16.73 1.04
CA THR A 24 15.99 16.25 1.82
C THR A 24 15.97 14.74 2.07
N GLY A 25 14.98 14.02 1.51
CA GLY A 25 14.80 12.58 1.79
C GLY A 25 14.41 12.27 3.24
N SER A 26 14.02 13.28 4.03
CA SER A 26 13.57 13.13 5.42
C SER A 26 12.05 12.90 5.54
N GLY A 27 11.34 12.85 4.42
CA GLY A 27 9.95 12.43 4.36
C GLY A 27 9.84 10.93 4.59
N ARG A 28 8.77 10.49 5.26
CA ARG A 28 8.41 9.08 5.39
C ARG A 28 7.07 8.83 4.71
N TYR A 29 7.05 7.84 3.83
CA TYR A 29 5.87 7.27 3.20
C TYR A 29 5.44 6.01 3.96
N THR A 30 4.27 5.48 3.62
CA THR A 30 3.74 4.26 4.25
C THR A 30 4.70 3.07 4.12
N ASP A 31 5.44 2.97 3.01
CA ASP A 31 6.41 1.90 2.76
C ASP A 31 7.71 2.06 3.57
N ASP A 32 7.99 3.26 4.09
CA ASP A 32 9.15 3.53 4.97
C ASP A 32 8.86 3.17 6.45
N ILE A 33 7.70 2.57 6.72
CA ILE A 33 7.30 2.13 8.04
C ILE A 33 7.64 0.64 8.17
N SER A 34 8.54 0.33 9.12
CA SER A 34 8.87 -1.04 9.49
C SER A 34 8.58 -1.26 10.97
N LEU A 35 7.75 -2.25 11.28
CA LEU A 35 7.35 -2.61 12.64
C LEU A 35 7.95 -3.97 13.05
N PRO A 36 8.30 -4.19 14.33
CA PRO A 36 8.70 -5.50 14.81
C PRO A 36 7.61 -6.55 14.53
N GLY A 37 7.99 -7.67 13.91
CA GLY A 37 7.07 -8.76 13.56
C GLY A 37 6.18 -8.50 12.34
N GLN A 38 6.45 -7.45 11.55
CA GLN A 38 5.72 -7.20 10.31
C GLN A 38 5.92 -8.34 9.30
N LEU A 39 4.82 -8.78 8.70
CA LEU A 39 4.83 -9.70 7.56
C LEU A 39 4.77 -8.92 6.25
N HIS A 40 5.30 -9.53 5.19
CA HIS A 40 5.19 -9.00 3.83
C HIS A 40 4.08 -9.74 3.07
N VAL A 41 3.34 -9.01 2.24
CA VAL A 41 2.27 -9.57 1.41
C VAL A 41 2.63 -9.50 -0.07
N HIS A 42 2.27 -10.53 -0.83
CA HIS A 42 2.35 -10.54 -2.28
C HIS A 42 0.98 -10.88 -2.87
N PHE A 43 0.52 -10.07 -3.83
CA PHE A 43 -0.77 -10.28 -4.49
C PHE A 43 -0.59 -11.03 -5.80
N VAL A 44 -1.15 -12.23 -5.88
CA VAL A 44 -1.28 -12.98 -7.13
C VAL A 44 -2.45 -12.40 -7.92
N ARG A 45 -2.18 -11.86 -9.11
CA ARG A 45 -3.18 -11.22 -9.98
C ARG A 45 -3.47 -12.07 -11.22
N SER A 46 -4.67 -11.93 -11.76
CA SER A 46 -5.06 -12.56 -13.02
C SER A 46 -4.16 -12.08 -14.16
N VAL A 47 -3.68 -13.01 -14.99
CA VAL A 47 -3.01 -12.73 -16.27
C VAL A 47 -4.01 -12.60 -17.43
N HIS A 48 -5.29 -12.86 -17.17
CA HIS A 48 -6.37 -12.75 -18.15
C HIS A 48 -7.24 -11.52 -17.83
N ALA A 49 -7.62 -10.77 -18.85
CA ALA A 49 -8.51 -9.62 -18.71
C ALA A 49 -9.91 -10.01 -18.20
N HIS A 50 -10.40 -11.19 -18.60
CA HIS A 50 -11.67 -11.75 -18.13
C HIS A 50 -11.64 -13.28 -18.19
N ALA A 51 -11.96 -13.94 -17.08
CA ALA A 51 -12.02 -15.40 -16.97
C ALA A 51 -12.80 -15.83 -15.73
N ASN A 52 -13.33 -17.05 -15.75
CA ASN A 52 -13.87 -17.70 -14.55
C ASN A 52 -12.76 -18.43 -13.80
N ILE A 53 -12.65 -18.19 -12.49
CA ILE A 53 -11.73 -18.93 -11.62
C ILE A 53 -12.30 -20.33 -11.39
N LYS A 54 -11.67 -21.36 -11.96
CA LYS A 54 -12.11 -22.77 -11.76
C LYS A 54 -11.57 -23.37 -10.47
N ALA A 55 -10.34 -23.02 -10.09
CA ALA A 55 -9.67 -23.51 -8.90
C ALA A 55 -8.51 -22.58 -8.53
N ILE A 56 -8.20 -22.52 -7.23
CA ILE A 56 -6.96 -21.97 -6.68
C ILE A 56 -6.25 -23.12 -5.96
N ARG A 57 -4.98 -23.37 -6.28
CA ARG A 57 -4.16 -24.40 -5.64
C ARG A 57 -3.04 -23.75 -4.86
N THR A 58 -3.04 -23.95 -3.55
CA THR A 58 -2.13 -23.29 -2.61
C THR A 58 -1.04 -24.23 -2.06
N ASP A 59 -1.09 -25.52 -2.39
CA ASP A 59 -0.28 -26.58 -1.77
C ASP A 59 1.24 -26.37 -1.88
N ALA A 60 1.70 -25.80 -2.99
CA ALA A 60 3.10 -25.51 -3.20
C ALA A 60 3.54 -24.26 -2.43
N ALA A 61 2.71 -23.21 -2.46
CA ALA A 61 2.97 -21.97 -1.77
C ALA A 61 2.93 -22.15 -0.24
N SER A 62 2.02 -22.96 0.29
CA SER A 62 1.89 -23.20 1.74
C SER A 62 3.08 -23.96 2.33
N LYS A 63 3.89 -24.62 1.49
CA LYS A 63 5.11 -25.34 1.87
C LYS A 63 6.38 -24.53 1.63
N ALA A 64 6.28 -23.36 1.03
CA ALA A 64 7.44 -22.51 0.78
C ALA A 64 7.93 -21.89 2.09
N ASP A 65 9.25 -21.80 2.23
CA ASP A 65 9.87 -21.21 3.42
C ASP A 65 9.48 -19.74 3.58
N GLY A 66 9.22 -19.32 4.82
CA GLY A 66 8.77 -17.96 5.16
C GLY A 66 7.30 -17.64 4.85
N VAL A 67 6.52 -18.55 4.25
CA VAL A 67 5.08 -18.33 4.06
C VAL A 67 4.34 -18.55 5.37
N VAL A 68 3.71 -17.49 5.88
CA VAL A 68 2.94 -17.53 7.14
C VAL A 68 1.47 -17.88 6.91
N ALA A 69 0.86 -17.32 5.86
CA ALA A 69 -0.54 -17.55 5.53
C ALA A 69 -0.79 -17.30 4.04
N ILE A 70 -1.84 -17.92 3.50
CA ILE A 70 -2.36 -17.67 2.17
C ILE A 70 -3.85 -17.39 2.31
N PHE A 71 -4.29 -16.26 1.76
CA PHE A 71 -5.70 -15.86 1.77
C PHE A 71 -6.27 -15.89 0.36
N THR A 72 -7.48 -16.42 0.25
CA THR A 72 -8.24 -16.60 -0.99
C THR A 72 -9.62 -15.93 -0.85
N GLY A 73 -10.41 -15.99 -1.92
CA GLY A 73 -11.80 -15.50 -1.86
C GLY A 73 -12.68 -16.25 -0.87
N GLU A 74 -12.36 -17.52 -0.56
CA GLU A 74 -13.11 -18.32 0.43
C GLU A 74 -12.92 -17.77 1.84
N ASP A 75 -11.70 -17.36 2.19
CA ASP A 75 -11.39 -16.76 3.49
C ASP A 75 -12.11 -15.42 3.68
N VAL A 76 -12.10 -14.57 2.66
CA VAL A 76 -12.80 -13.27 2.69
C VAL A 76 -14.33 -13.47 2.83
N ALA A 77 -14.89 -14.48 2.15
CA ALA A 77 -16.31 -14.81 2.27
C ALA A 77 -16.66 -15.34 3.66
N ALA A 78 -15.78 -16.15 4.26
CA ALA A 78 -15.95 -16.67 5.62
C ALA A 78 -15.86 -15.56 6.69
N ASP A 79 -14.98 -14.57 6.50
CA ASP A 79 -14.80 -13.44 7.42
C ASP A 79 -15.96 -12.42 7.38
N GLY A 80 -16.84 -12.49 6.38
CA GLY A 80 -18.01 -11.62 6.28
C GLY A 80 -17.68 -10.14 6.00
N ILE A 81 -16.47 -9.85 5.53
CA ILE A 81 -15.97 -8.48 5.25
C ILE A 81 -16.72 -7.84 4.07
N GLY A 82 -17.39 -8.66 3.25
CA GLY A 82 -18.11 -8.22 2.05
C GLY A 82 -17.16 -7.95 0.88
N GLY A 83 -17.75 -7.62 -0.27
CA GLY A 83 -16.98 -7.14 -1.41
C GLY A 83 -16.46 -5.71 -1.18
N PRO A 84 -15.45 -5.26 -1.93
CA PRO A 84 -15.07 -3.85 -1.92
C PRO A 84 -16.31 -2.98 -2.18
N ILE A 85 -16.54 -2.01 -1.29
CA ILE A 85 -17.60 -1.00 -1.38
C ILE A 85 -17.28 0.00 -2.50
N CYS A 86 -17.41 -0.47 -3.74
CA CYS A 86 -17.41 0.28 -4.99
C CYS A 86 -17.64 -0.72 -6.13
N GLY A 87 -18.62 -0.60 -7.03
CA GLY A 87 -19.26 0.60 -7.59
C GLY A 87 -20.37 1.30 -6.82
#